data_AF-A0A5N6E5R1-F1
#
_entry.id   AF-A0A5N6E5R1-F1
#
_cell.length_a   1.000
_cell.length_b   1.000
_cell.length_c   1.000
_cell.angle_alpha   90.00
_cell.angle_beta   90.00
_cell.angle_gamma   90.00
#
_symmetry.space_group_name_H-M   'P 1'
#
loop_
_entity.id
_entity.type
_entity.pdbx_description
1 polymer ?
#
loop_
_entity_poly.entity_id
_entity_poly.type
_entity_poly.pdbx_seq_one_letter_code
_entity_poly.pdbx_strand_id
1 'polypeptide(L)'
;MQTITWQRDLGFLMQHGGFYEEVTAIFHHDRRMEMFYPDIQTTRPPLPTIDKDLQKRDQIRSSAFRVYGFGAEVHTDKYDRPYTGLDTNRESVEASRAFRLAKIVYDKIPCAQRFVANKLTKTLWNFISSFELTQGPNTPLDLNALKYDAGLLVKPNSLVSSYWCGIHRHICSEHSPLDRFQLMIWLCTLGFAENCNMAVLETLAALHAVREMASISLPQHDSYTLEQGYQFDQGIIVSRIQPAQLTLTPESNISRQPYETTKQFKSRCSILRKKNRNKVRDWFVSELRSQWPARSATLPSTQDNPRFSDYFDTWQAMESVNQMFYVWFSNCAFRGYLETIAQVLCHQPVHSVEMSAMRASPLYIASSPREKCGFLSVDDLLGPSPPVLDVEQPYLEKLLYSNPIAGNLTRPLVQFVSALASQSRSHFEMRWTTINWGRYSWST
;
A
#
# COMPACT_ATOMS: atom_id res chain seq x y z
N MET A 1 16.17 5.43 29.78
CA MET A 1 15.53 4.14 29.42
C MET A 1 16.06 3.11 30.40
N GLN A 2 15.21 2.30 31.05
CA GLN A 2 15.65 1.33 32.05
C GLN A 2 16.06 0.03 31.34
N THR A 3 17.22 -0.51 31.71
CA THR A 3 17.67 -1.83 31.26
C THR A 3 17.54 -2.78 32.44
N ILE A 4 16.75 -3.83 32.29
CA ILE A 4 16.51 -4.83 33.34
C ILE A 4 17.19 -6.13 32.92
N THR A 5 17.99 -6.70 33.83
CA THR A 5 18.57 -8.03 33.64
C THR A 5 17.79 -9.02 34.50
N TRP A 6 16.98 -9.85 33.86
CA TRP A 6 16.20 -10.88 34.55
C TRP A 6 17.08 -12.07 34.87
N GLN A 7 17.01 -12.56 36.11
CA GLN A 7 17.61 -13.82 36.49
C GLN A 7 16.78 -14.97 35.89
N ARG A 8 17.44 -15.87 35.16
CA ARG A 8 16.78 -16.95 34.42
C ARG A 8 16.20 -18.03 35.32
N ASP A 9 16.76 -18.17 36.52
CA ASP A 9 16.39 -19.21 37.49
C ASP A 9 15.23 -18.79 38.41
N LEU A 10 14.77 -17.54 38.30
CA LEU A 10 13.65 -17.00 39.06
C LEU A 10 12.42 -16.78 38.18
N GLY A 11 11.26 -17.20 38.68
CA GLY A 11 9.98 -16.91 38.03
C GLY A 11 9.71 -15.40 37.94
N PHE A 12 8.90 -14.99 36.96
CA PHE A 12 8.60 -13.57 36.69
C PHE A 12 7.91 -12.85 37.87
N LEU A 13 7.14 -13.58 38.68
CA LEU A 13 6.50 -13.05 39.90
C LEU A 13 7.51 -12.78 41.04
N MET A 14 8.64 -13.49 41.05
CA MET A 14 9.69 -13.36 42.08
C MET A 14 10.63 -12.18 41.81
N GLN A 15 10.46 -11.50 40.68
CA GLN A 15 11.29 -10.37 40.25
C GLN A 15 10.45 -9.08 40.19
N HIS A 16 9.59 -8.90 41.20
CA HIS A 16 8.65 -7.77 41.32
C HIS A 16 9.35 -6.49 41.79
N GLY A 17 9.15 -5.38 41.07
CA GLY A 17 9.77 -4.07 41.37
C GLY A 17 9.40 -3.46 42.74
N GLY A 18 8.33 -3.94 43.38
CA GLY A 18 7.95 -3.56 44.75
C GLY A 18 8.79 -4.24 45.85
N PHE A 19 9.50 -5.33 45.57
CA PHE A 19 10.31 -6.00 46.60
C PHE A 19 11.42 -5.10 47.15
N TYR A 20 11.98 -4.22 46.32
CA TYR A 20 12.97 -3.26 46.80
C TYR A 20 12.41 -2.36 47.91
N GLU A 21 11.16 -1.90 47.78
CA GLU A 21 10.50 -1.06 48.78
C GLU A 21 10.24 -1.82 50.08
N GLU A 22 9.72 -3.05 49.97
CA GLU A 22 9.47 -3.92 51.13
C GLU A 22 10.76 -4.28 51.88
N VAL A 23 11.82 -4.68 51.16
CA VAL A 23 13.12 -4.99 51.78
C VAL A 23 13.72 -3.73 52.42
N THR A 24 13.57 -2.57 51.79
CA THR A 24 14.00 -1.28 52.36
C THR A 24 13.24 -0.99 53.66
N ALA A 25 11.92 -1.21 53.69
CA ALA A 25 11.09 -1.03 54.88
C ALA A 25 11.50 -1.98 56.02
N ILE A 26 11.77 -3.26 55.71
CA ILE A 26 12.29 -4.24 56.68
C ILE A 26 13.63 -3.76 57.26
N PHE A 27 14.56 -3.31 56.40
CA PHE A 27 15.87 -2.83 56.87
C PHE A 27 15.78 -1.56 57.70
N HIS A 28 14.82 -0.68 57.42
CA HIS A 28 14.52 0.48 58.26
C HIS A 28 13.91 0.08 59.60
N HIS A 29 12.99 -0.89 59.61
CA HIS A 29 12.39 -1.41 60.82
C HIS A 29 13.44 -2.06 61.73
N ASP A 30 14.28 -2.94 61.19
CA ASP A 30 15.40 -3.56 61.91
C ASP A 30 16.32 -2.50 62.52
N ARG A 31 16.61 -1.42 61.77
CA ARG A 31 17.41 -0.28 62.25
C ARG A 31 16.81 0.41 63.47
N ARG A 32 15.47 0.50 63.52
CA ARG A 32 14.76 1.07 64.67
C ARG A 32 14.72 0.12 65.87
N MET A 33 14.80 -1.18 65.62
CA MET A 33 14.74 -2.22 66.63
C MET A 33 16.11 -2.55 67.24
N GLU A 34 17.21 -2.08 66.65
CA GLU A 34 18.60 -2.23 67.16
C GLU A 34 18.74 -1.90 68.66
N MET A 35 17.95 -0.96 69.18
CA MET A 35 17.96 -0.62 70.60
C MET A 35 17.60 -1.79 71.54
N PHE A 36 16.93 -2.83 71.04
CA PHE A 36 16.54 -4.01 71.82
C PHE A 36 17.58 -5.13 71.80
N TYR A 37 18.64 -5.00 71.00
CA TYR A 37 19.71 -6.00 70.89
C TYR A 37 21.08 -5.31 70.68
N PRO A 38 21.54 -4.53 71.68
CA PRO A 38 22.79 -3.75 71.57
C PRO A 38 24.04 -4.62 71.36
N ASP A 39 23.99 -5.88 71.80
CA ASP A 39 25.13 -6.81 71.74
C ASP A 39 25.18 -7.63 70.44
N ILE A 40 24.16 -7.51 69.57
CA ILE A 40 24.08 -8.25 68.31
C ILE A 40 24.43 -7.31 67.16
N GLN A 41 25.66 -7.43 66.64
CA GLN A 41 26.04 -6.75 65.40
C GLN A 41 25.36 -7.41 64.21
N THR A 42 24.25 -6.82 63.75
CA THR A 42 23.53 -7.29 62.57
C THR A 42 24.12 -6.64 61.32
N THR A 43 24.77 -7.43 60.46
CA THR A 43 25.27 -6.95 59.16
C THR A 43 24.18 -7.07 58.10
N ARG A 44 23.75 -5.94 57.53
CA ARG A 44 22.75 -5.93 56.45
C ARG A 44 23.42 -5.92 55.09
N PRO A 45 22.92 -6.70 54.12
CA PRO A 45 23.44 -6.63 52.76
C PRO A 45 23.16 -5.23 52.17
N PRO A 46 24.07 -4.69 51.34
CA PRO A 46 23.84 -3.42 50.67
C PRO A 46 22.69 -3.55 49.67
N LEU A 47 21.76 -2.60 49.71
CA LEU A 47 20.70 -2.51 48.70
C LEU A 47 21.24 -1.90 47.41
N PRO A 48 20.79 -2.37 46.23
CA PRO A 48 21.19 -1.81 44.96
C PRO A 48 20.68 -0.36 44.83
N THR A 49 21.47 0.52 44.21
CA THR A 49 21.01 1.88 43.90
C THR A 49 19.97 1.83 42.79
N ILE A 50 18.74 2.24 43.08
CA ILE A 50 17.64 2.29 42.11
C ILE A 50 17.22 3.75 41.89
N ASP A 51 16.99 4.11 40.61
CA ASP A 51 16.34 5.35 40.24
C ASP A 51 14.83 5.25 40.54
N LYS A 52 14.37 6.09 41.48
CA LYS A 52 12.99 6.07 41.98
C LYS A 52 11.95 6.36 40.91
N ASP A 53 12.27 7.22 39.95
CA ASP A 53 11.33 7.59 38.88
C ASP A 53 11.19 6.44 37.86
N LEU A 54 12.30 5.78 37.56
CA LEU A 54 12.29 4.59 36.70
C LEU A 54 11.56 3.42 37.37
N GLN A 55 11.80 3.19 38.67
CA GLN A 55 11.09 2.17 39.44
C GLN A 55 9.59 2.41 39.47
N LYS A 56 9.17 3.64 39.74
CA LYS A 56 7.75 4.03 39.73
C LYS A 56 7.13 3.78 38.35
N ARG A 57 7.83 4.12 37.27
CA ARG A 57 7.34 3.87 35.90
C ARG A 57 7.21 2.38 35.58
N ASP A 58 8.13 1.55 36.07
CA ASP A 58 8.06 0.09 35.94
C ASP A 58 6.86 -0.48 36.72
N GLN A 59 6.62 -0.02 37.96
CA GLN A 59 5.47 -0.45 38.77
C GLN A 59 4.14 -0.07 38.10
N ILE A 60 4.00 1.17 37.60
CA ILE A 60 2.80 1.60 36.86
C ILE A 60 2.59 0.72 35.63
N ARG A 61 3.64 0.48 34.83
CA ARG A 61 3.52 -0.33 33.60
C ARG A 61 3.19 -1.79 33.89
N SER A 62 3.77 -2.35 34.95
CA SER A 62 3.57 -3.76 35.31
C SER A 62 2.26 -4.00 36.07
N SER A 63 1.64 -2.96 36.65
CA SER A 63 0.35 -3.05 37.34
C SER A 63 -0.76 -3.68 36.48
N ALA A 64 -0.77 -3.41 35.17
CA ALA A 64 -1.75 -3.97 34.23
C ALA A 64 -1.68 -5.49 34.08
N PHE A 65 -0.57 -6.12 34.49
CA PHE A 65 -0.36 -7.56 34.47
C PHE A 65 -0.42 -8.18 35.87
N ARG A 66 -0.82 -7.40 36.88
CA ARG A 66 -0.83 -7.79 38.29
C ARG A 66 -2.26 -7.90 38.80
N VAL A 67 -2.40 -8.55 39.96
CA VAL A 67 -3.66 -8.75 40.66
C VAL A 67 -3.70 -7.92 41.94
N TYR A 68 -4.91 -7.71 42.47
CA TYR A 68 -5.10 -7.06 43.76
C TYR A 68 -4.34 -7.77 44.89
N GLY A 69 -3.74 -6.99 45.77
CA GLY A 69 -2.78 -7.38 46.80
C GLY A 69 -1.33 -7.52 46.31
N PHE A 70 -1.10 -7.50 44.99
CA PHE A 70 0.20 -7.85 44.38
C PHE A 70 0.64 -6.84 43.31
N GLY A 71 0.41 -5.55 43.56
CA GLY A 71 0.96 -4.44 42.79
C GLY A 71 0.07 -3.92 41.65
N ALA A 72 -1.17 -4.39 41.56
CA ALA A 72 -2.17 -3.81 40.67
C ALA A 72 -2.61 -2.40 41.14
N GLU A 73 -2.45 -2.10 42.43
CA GLU A 73 -2.81 -0.85 43.09
C GLU A 73 -2.01 0.35 42.55
N VAL A 74 -0.86 0.09 41.94
CA VAL A 74 0.00 1.12 41.35
C VAL A 74 -0.51 1.57 39.97
N HIS A 75 -1.61 0.97 39.48
CA HIS A 75 -2.26 1.39 38.26
C HIS A 75 -2.68 2.87 38.33
N THR A 76 -2.39 3.61 37.27
CA THR A 76 -2.83 5.00 37.12
C THR A 76 -2.88 5.38 35.64
N ASP A 77 -3.90 6.15 35.28
CA ASP A 77 -4.10 6.78 33.98
C ASP A 77 -3.53 8.21 33.93
N LYS A 78 -3.02 8.74 35.05
CA LYS A 78 -2.55 10.13 35.21
C LYS A 78 -1.47 10.52 34.19
N TYR A 79 -0.70 9.55 33.70
CA TYR A 79 0.39 9.75 32.75
C TYR A 79 0.01 9.36 31.32
N ASP A 80 -1.20 8.85 31.12
CA ASP A 80 -1.69 8.46 29.81
C ASP A 80 -1.98 9.69 28.96
N ARG A 81 -1.76 9.54 27.66
CA ARG A 81 -2.14 10.55 26.67
C ARG A 81 -3.36 10.04 25.92
N PRO A 82 -4.35 10.89 25.64
CA PRO A 82 -5.44 10.49 24.77
C PRO A 82 -4.85 10.03 23.43
N TYR A 83 -5.08 8.76 23.11
CA TYR A 83 -4.67 8.18 21.84
C TYR A 83 -5.73 8.53 20.81
N THR A 84 -5.39 9.39 19.86
CA THR A 84 -6.22 9.58 18.67
C THR A 84 -6.18 8.29 17.88
N GLY A 85 -7.34 7.63 17.75
CA GLY A 85 -7.46 6.42 16.95
C GLY A 85 -6.95 6.66 15.53
N LEU A 86 -6.24 5.68 14.97
CA LEU A 86 -5.78 5.69 13.57
C LEU A 86 -6.94 5.73 12.56
N ASP A 87 -8.15 5.50 13.06
CA ASP A 87 -9.39 5.40 12.32
C ASP A 87 -10.17 6.72 12.26
N THR A 88 -9.56 7.83 12.69
CA THR A 88 -10.16 9.16 12.63
C THR A 88 -10.26 9.74 11.21
N ASN A 89 -9.49 9.20 10.25
CA ASN A 89 -9.46 9.67 8.86
C ASN A 89 -10.16 8.70 7.88
N ARG A 90 -11.29 8.10 8.28
CA ARG A 90 -12.04 7.14 7.44
C ARG A 90 -12.70 7.78 6.22
N GLU A 91 -13.02 9.08 6.30
CA GLU A 91 -13.68 9.83 5.23
C GLU A 91 -12.68 10.60 4.34
N SER A 92 -11.39 10.25 4.41
CA SER A 92 -10.36 10.90 3.62
C SER A 92 -10.53 10.65 2.12
N VAL A 93 -9.97 11.56 1.31
CA VAL A 93 -9.97 11.43 -0.15
C VAL A 93 -9.16 10.20 -0.58
N GLU A 94 -8.04 9.91 0.11
CA GLU A 94 -7.21 8.72 -0.08
C GLU A 94 -8.02 7.43 0.17
N ALA A 95 -8.77 7.39 1.27
CA ALA A 95 -9.63 6.26 1.61
C ALA A 95 -10.72 6.04 0.55
N SER A 96 -11.36 7.14 0.10
CA SER A 96 -12.37 7.10 -0.97
C SER A 96 -11.79 6.60 -2.30
N ARG A 97 -10.60 7.08 -2.70
CA ARG A 97 -9.88 6.60 -3.90
C ARG A 97 -9.56 5.12 -3.82
N ALA A 98 -9.00 4.67 -2.69
CA ALA A 98 -8.68 3.27 -2.46
C ALA A 98 -9.94 2.38 -2.48
N PHE A 99 -11.01 2.80 -1.80
CA PHE A 99 -12.31 2.11 -1.81
C PHE A 99 -12.88 1.98 -3.22
N ARG A 100 -12.83 3.07 -3.99
CA ARG A 100 -13.32 3.09 -5.37
C ARG A 100 -12.59 2.09 -6.25
N LEU A 101 -11.26 2.04 -6.20
CA LEU A 101 -10.46 1.07 -6.95
C LEU A 101 -10.76 -0.37 -6.50
N ALA A 102 -10.86 -0.61 -5.19
CA ALA A 102 -11.23 -1.91 -4.64
C ALA A 102 -12.58 -2.38 -5.19
N LYS A 103 -13.58 -1.50 -5.17
CA LYS A 103 -14.93 -1.80 -5.62
C LYS A 103 -14.98 -2.08 -7.12
N ILE A 104 -14.25 -1.30 -7.93
CA ILE A 104 -14.15 -1.51 -9.37
C ILE A 104 -13.63 -2.92 -9.69
N VAL A 105 -12.53 -3.33 -9.05
CA VAL A 105 -11.93 -4.65 -9.28
C VAL A 105 -12.82 -5.77 -8.74
N TYR A 106 -13.37 -5.62 -7.53
CA TYR A 106 -14.15 -6.66 -6.86
C TYR A 106 -15.48 -6.93 -7.54
N ASP A 107 -16.25 -5.86 -7.81
CA ASP A 107 -17.58 -5.93 -8.45
C ASP A 107 -17.47 -5.99 -9.99
N LYS A 108 -16.25 -5.91 -10.55
CA LYS A 108 -15.97 -5.84 -12.00
C LYS A 108 -16.75 -4.70 -12.68
N ILE A 109 -16.73 -3.53 -12.07
CA ILE A 109 -17.40 -2.35 -12.61
C ILE A 109 -16.60 -1.87 -13.83
N PRO A 110 -17.18 -1.78 -15.04
CA PRO A 110 -16.46 -1.38 -16.24
C PRO A 110 -15.86 0.03 -16.13
N CYS A 111 -16.61 0.95 -15.54
CA CYS A 111 -16.27 2.37 -15.53
C CYS A 111 -16.97 3.10 -14.38
N ALA A 112 -16.21 3.82 -13.55
CA ALA A 112 -16.73 4.57 -12.40
C ALA A 112 -16.95 6.06 -12.66
N GLN A 113 -16.50 6.58 -13.80
CA GLN A 113 -16.73 7.96 -14.24
C GLN A 113 -16.78 8.07 -15.76
N ARG A 114 -17.34 9.16 -16.26
CA ARG A 114 -17.36 9.41 -17.70
C ARG A 114 -16.00 9.90 -18.18
N PHE A 115 -15.37 9.13 -19.08
CA PHE A 115 -14.15 9.54 -19.77
C PHE A 115 -14.45 10.16 -21.13
N VAL A 116 -13.56 11.06 -21.55
CA VAL A 116 -13.49 11.57 -22.93
C VAL A 116 -12.23 10.98 -23.56
N ALA A 117 -12.37 10.20 -24.63
CA ALA A 117 -11.27 9.42 -25.22
C ALA A 117 -9.99 10.26 -25.42
N ASN A 118 -10.08 11.39 -26.13
CA ASN A 118 -8.92 12.25 -26.39
C ASN A 118 -8.24 12.77 -25.11
N LYS A 119 -9.03 13.09 -24.07
CA LYS A 119 -8.49 13.57 -22.79
C LYS A 119 -7.78 12.42 -22.07
N LEU A 120 -8.40 11.24 -22.04
CA LEU A 120 -7.82 10.05 -21.41
C LEU A 120 -6.54 9.61 -22.12
N THR A 121 -6.53 9.55 -23.46
CA THR A 121 -5.31 9.27 -24.24
C THR A 121 -4.19 10.22 -23.87
N LYS A 122 -4.47 11.53 -23.79
CA LYS A 122 -3.47 12.54 -23.43
C LYS A 122 -2.97 12.34 -22.00
N THR A 123 -3.87 12.02 -21.06
CA THR A 123 -3.51 11.74 -19.66
C THR A 123 -2.63 10.50 -19.55
N LEU A 124 -3.00 9.40 -20.22
CA LEU A 124 -2.21 8.17 -20.26
C LEU A 124 -0.84 8.41 -20.91
N TRP A 125 -0.82 9.08 -22.06
CA TRP A 125 0.42 9.43 -22.76
C TRP A 125 1.37 10.21 -21.85
N ASN A 126 0.90 11.32 -21.27
CA ASN A 126 1.74 12.16 -20.41
C ASN A 126 2.22 11.43 -19.15
N PHE A 127 1.43 10.51 -18.61
CA PHE A 127 1.80 9.72 -17.44
C PHE A 127 2.89 8.68 -17.78
N ILE A 128 2.76 7.99 -18.91
CA ILE A 128 3.72 6.96 -19.32
C ILE A 128 5.01 7.60 -19.86
N SER A 129 4.89 8.73 -20.57
CA SER A 129 6.01 9.48 -21.14
C SER A 129 6.80 10.28 -20.13
N SER A 130 6.48 10.25 -18.83
CA SER A 130 7.25 10.95 -17.80
C SER A 130 8.52 10.21 -17.38
N PHE A 131 8.83 9.07 -18.02
CA PHE A 131 9.98 8.24 -17.74
C PHE A 131 10.75 7.93 -19.03
N GLU A 132 12.07 7.87 -18.90
CA GLU A 132 13.00 7.80 -20.04
C GLU A 132 12.78 6.58 -20.94
N LEU A 133 12.41 5.43 -20.35
CA LEU A 133 12.26 4.17 -21.09
C LEU A 133 11.02 3.41 -20.63
N THR A 134 10.10 3.18 -21.58
CA THR A 134 8.95 2.29 -21.41
C THR A 134 9.25 0.93 -22.03
N GLN A 135 9.06 -0.13 -21.25
CA GLN A 135 9.31 -1.50 -21.66
C GLN A 135 8.16 -2.06 -22.49
N GLY A 136 8.51 -2.88 -23.48
CA GLY A 136 7.56 -3.59 -24.33
C GLY A 136 6.81 -4.71 -23.59
N PRO A 137 5.81 -5.32 -24.25
CA PRO A 137 4.99 -6.36 -23.65
C PRO A 137 5.76 -7.66 -23.36
N ASN A 138 6.88 -7.90 -24.06
CA ASN A 138 7.67 -9.12 -23.92
C ASN A 138 8.72 -9.03 -22.80
N THR A 139 9.00 -7.84 -22.29
CA THR A 139 9.95 -7.65 -21.19
C THR A 139 9.42 -8.34 -19.93
N PRO A 140 10.23 -9.16 -19.23
CA PRO A 140 9.81 -9.82 -18.01
C PRO A 140 9.52 -8.78 -16.93
N LEU A 141 8.33 -8.87 -16.32
CA LEU A 141 7.94 -8.09 -15.15
C LEU A 141 8.01 -8.98 -13.91
N ASP A 142 8.74 -8.57 -12.89
CA ASP A 142 8.68 -9.22 -11.59
C ASP A 142 7.33 -8.90 -10.92
N LEU A 143 6.48 -9.91 -10.84
CA LEU A 143 5.16 -9.79 -10.24
C LEU A 143 5.20 -9.51 -8.74
N ASN A 144 6.33 -9.77 -8.07
CA ASN A 144 6.50 -9.35 -6.68
C ASN A 144 6.50 -7.84 -6.52
N ALA A 145 6.88 -7.08 -7.55
CA ALA A 145 6.78 -5.63 -7.56
C ALA A 145 5.33 -5.12 -7.59
N LEU A 146 4.37 -5.98 -7.95
CA LEU A 146 2.93 -5.68 -7.90
C LEU A 146 2.28 -6.06 -6.56
N LYS A 147 3.08 -6.47 -5.56
CA LYS A 147 2.58 -6.70 -4.19
C LYS A 147 2.57 -5.40 -3.39
N TYR A 148 1.94 -5.44 -2.22
CA TYR A 148 2.02 -4.35 -1.27
C TYR A 148 3.47 -4.08 -0.86
N ASP A 149 3.91 -2.84 -1.04
CA ASP A 149 5.14 -2.31 -0.50
C ASP A 149 4.88 -0.85 -0.08
N ALA A 150 5.30 -0.47 1.13
CA ALA A 150 5.13 0.89 1.63
C ALA A 150 5.86 1.94 0.76
N GLY A 151 6.92 1.54 0.05
CA GLY A 151 7.64 2.36 -0.92
C GLY A 151 6.78 2.80 -2.12
N LEU A 152 5.71 2.06 -2.45
CA LEU A 152 4.74 2.45 -3.48
C LEU A 152 4.00 3.74 -3.12
N LEU A 153 3.87 4.07 -1.83
CA LEU A 153 3.27 5.32 -1.38
C LEU A 153 4.15 6.53 -1.69
N VAL A 154 5.47 6.33 -1.79
CA VAL A 154 6.45 7.40 -2.04
C VAL A 154 6.62 7.66 -3.54
N LYS A 155 6.70 6.59 -4.36
CA LYS A 155 6.88 6.69 -5.82
C LYS A 155 5.95 5.72 -6.57
N PRO A 156 4.62 5.96 -6.57
CA PRO A 156 3.65 5.06 -7.17
C PRO A 156 3.79 4.93 -8.70
N ASN A 157 4.30 5.96 -9.37
CA ASN A 157 4.14 6.12 -10.81
C ASN A 157 5.25 5.44 -11.65
N SER A 158 6.44 5.18 -11.09
CA SER A 158 7.59 4.69 -11.86
C SER A 158 7.40 3.27 -12.41
N LEU A 159 6.93 2.35 -11.57
CA LEU A 159 6.68 0.97 -12.00
C LEU A 159 5.61 0.91 -13.09
N VAL A 160 4.50 1.64 -12.89
CA VAL A 160 3.34 1.64 -13.79
C VAL A 160 3.72 2.19 -15.16
N SER A 161 4.44 3.32 -15.21
CA SER A 161 4.86 3.92 -16.46
C SER A 161 5.91 3.08 -17.19
N SER A 162 6.92 2.55 -16.49
CA SER A 162 7.97 1.75 -17.13
C SER A 162 7.46 0.41 -17.66
N TYR A 163 6.49 -0.23 -17.01
CA TYR A 163 6.04 -1.58 -17.35
C TYR A 163 4.58 -1.66 -17.81
N TRP A 164 4.02 -0.56 -18.34
CA TRP A 164 2.61 -0.47 -18.72
C TRP A 164 2.10 -1.65 -19.57
N CYS A 165 2.80 -1.98 -20.65
CA CYS A 165 2.41 -3.09 -21.54
C CYS A 165 2.51 -4.47 -20.86
N GLY A 166 3.54 -4.68 -20.02
CA GLY A 166 3.68 -5.89 -19.22
C GLY A 166 2.53 -6.04 -18.22
N ILE A 167 2.18 -4.95 -17.53
CA ILE A 167 1.05 -4.91 -16.59
C ILE A 167 -0.27 -5.22 -17.31
N HIS A 168 -0.55 -4.59 -18.45
CA HIS A 168 -1.75 -4.87 -19.25
C HIS A 168 -1.83 -6.36 -19.64
N ARG A 169 -0.74 -6.93 -20.16
CA ARG A 169 -0.66 -8.36 -20.49
C ARG A 169 -0.98 -9.24 -19.29
N HIS A 170 -0.42 -8.95 -18.12
CA HIS A 170 -0.65 -9.75 -16.92
C HIS A 170 -2.05 -9.58 -16.35
N ILE A 171 -2.65 -8.38 -16.39
CA ILE A 171 -4.03 -8.17 -15.89
C ILE A 171 -5.06 -8.86 -16.80
N CYS A 172 -4.87 -8.82 -18.11
CA CYS A 172 -5.83 -9.36 -19.08
C CYS A 172 -5.63 -10.86 -19.43
N SER A 173 -4.55 -11.49 -18.95
CA SER A 173 -4.30 -12.91 -19.21
C SER A 173 -5.29 -13.81 -18.46
N GLU A 174 -5.90 -14.78 -19.16
CA GLU A 174 -6.82 -15.76 -18.56
C GLU A 174 -6.16 -16.64 -17.49
N HIS A 175 -4.85 -16.89 -17.62
CA HIS A 175 -4.05 -17.66 -16.67
C HIS A 175 -3.11 -16.77 -15.86
N SER A 176 -3.54 -15.54 -15.57
CA SER A 176 -2.70 -14.65 -14.79
C SER A 176 -2.44 -15.21 -13.39
N PRO A 177 -1.17 -15.23 -12.94
CA PRO A 177 -0.85 -15.49 -11.53
C PRO A 177 -1.28 -14.36 -10.59
N LEU A 178 -1.69 -13.19 -11.13
CA LEU A 178 -2.19 -12.09 -10.34
C LEU A 178 -3.61 -12.38 -9.87
N ASP A 179 -3.74 -12.72 -8.60
CA ASP A 179 -5.04 -12.85 -7.96
C ASP A 179 -5.74 -11.48 -7.85
N ARG A 180 -7.08 -11.50 -7.91
CA ARG A 180 -7.90 -10.28 -7.84
C ARG A 180 -7.64 -9.48 -6.57
N PHE A 181 -7.39 -10.14 -5.43
CA PHE A 181 -7.15 -9.46 -4.17
C PHE A 181 -5.76 -8.83 -4.13
N GLN A 182 -4.77 -9.44 -4.80
CA GLN A 182 -3.46 -8.82 -4.99
C GLN A 182 -3.57 -7.55 -5.83
N LEU A 183 -4.30 -7.60 -6.95
CA LEU A 183 -4.56 -6.43 -7.79
C LEU A 183 -5.30 -5.34 -7.02
N MET A 184 -6.31 -5.70 -6.22
CA MET A 184 -7.04 -4.77 -5.35
C MET A 184 -6.07 -4.08 -4.39
N ILE A 185 -5.31 -4.83 -3.59
CA ILE A 185 -4.40 -4.27 -2.58
C ILE A 185 -3.38 -3.34 -3.25
N TRP A 186 -2.82 -3.75 -4.39
CA TRP A 186 -1.85 -2.94 -5.13
C TRP A 186 -2.46 -1.63 -5.63
N LEU A 187 -3.59 -1.68 -6.34
CA LEU A 187 -4.27 -0.48 -6.83
C LEU A 187 -4.75 0.42 -5.69
N CYS A 188 -5.26 -0.14 -4.59
CA CYS A 188 -5.63 0.63 -3.40
C CYS A 188 -4.42 1.36 -2.80
N THR A 189 -3.27 0.71 -2.74
CA THR A 189 -2.03 1.31 -2.24
C THR A 189 -1.61 2.49 -3.14
N LEU A 190 -1.65 2.31 -4.46
CA LEU A 190 -1.37 3.39 -5.40
C LEU A 190 -2.40 4.53 -5.30
N GLY A 191 -3.68 4.21 -5.11
CA GLY A 191 -4.76 5.19 -4.96
C GLY A 191 -4.71 5.95 -3.63
N PHE A 192 -4.09 5.37 -2.61
CA PHE A 192 -3.87 6.02 -1.32
C PHE A 192 -2.69 7.00 -1.34
N ALA A 193 -1.77 6.87 -2.30
CA ALA A 193 -0.63 7.78 -2.45
C ALA A 193 -1.09 9.21 -2.81
N GLU A 194 -0.36 10.22 -2.32
CA GLU A 194 -0.72 11.64 -2.49
C GLU A 194 -0.76 12.05 -3.97
N ASN A 195 0.26 11.69 -4.74
CA ASN A 195 0.45 12.08 -6.15
C ASN A 195 -0.05 11.03 -7.16
N CYS A 196 -1.14 10.34 -6.84
CA CYS A 196 -1.70 9.32 -7.73
C CYS A 196 -2.52 9.94 -8.89
N ASN A 197 -2.52 9.28 -10.05
CA ASN A 197 -3.39 9.65 -11.16
C ASN A 197 -4.59 8.68 -11.23
N MET A 198 -5.74 9.11 -10.72
CA MET A 198 -6.93 8.27 -10.67
C MET A 198 -7.43 7.80 -12.04
N ALA A 199 -7.27 8.59 -13.10
CA ALA A 199 -7.67 8.16 -14.45
C ALA A 199 -6.82 6.97 -14.92
N VAL A 200 -5.52 6.98 -14.61
CA VAL A 200 -4.61 5.87 -14.92
C VAL A 200 -4.97 4.63 -14.10
N LEU A 201 -5.17 4.79 -12.79
CA LEU A 201 -5.49 3.67 -11.90
C LEU A 201 -6.86 3.04 -12.21
N GLU A 202 -7.86 3.84 -12.55
CA GLU A 202 -9.16 3.33 -13.00
C GLU A 202 -9.06 2.64 -14.36
N THR A 203 -8.19 3.12 -15.25
CA THR A 203 -7.91 2.40 -16.51
C THR A 203 -7.33 1.03 -16.22
N LEU A 204 -6.33 0.94 -15.33
CA LEU A 204 -5.75 -0.34 -14.90
C LEU A 204 -6.78 -1.27 -14.25
N ALA A 205 -7.65 -0.74 -13.39
CA ALA A 205 -8.74 -1.49 -12.78
C ALA A 205 -9.73 -2.01 -13.85
N ALA A 206 -10.03 -1.18 -14.85
CA ALA A 206 -10.91 -1.53 -15.97
C ALA A 206 -10.31 -2.60 -16.89
N LEU A 207 -8.98 -2.71 -17.01
CA LEU A 207 -8.34 -3.82 -17.72
C LEU A 207 -8.74 -5.19 -17.15
N HIS A 208 -8.99 -5.27 -15.84
CA HIS A 208 -9.47 -6.50 -15.19
C HIS A 208 -10.99 -6.68 -15.33
N ALA A 209 -11.76 -5.59 -15.31
CA ALA A 209 -13.22 -5.64 -15.33
C ALA A 209 -13.81 -5.85 -16.73
N VAL A 210 -13.19 -5.28 -17.77
CA VAL A 210 -13.73 -5.21 -19.13
C VAL A 210 -13.05 -6.23 -20.04
N ARG A 211 -13.81 -7.22 -20.52
CA ARG A 211 -13.27 -8.30 -21.37
C ARG A 211 -12.69 -7.81 -22.70
N GLU A 212 -13.26 -6.77 -23.27
CA GLU A 212 -12.80 -6.17 -24.54
C GLU A 212 -11.36 -5.67 -24.44
N MET A 213 -10.90 -5.28 -23.23
CA MET A 213 -9.51 -4.85 -23.00
C MET A 213 -8.49 -5.97 -23.25
N ALA A 214 -8.88 -7.24 -23.10
CA ALA A 214 -8.03 -8.38 -23.40
C ALA A 214 -7.86 -8.62 -24.91
N SER A 215 -8.77 -8.10 -25.74
CA SER A 215 -8.73 -8.21 -27.20
C SER A 215 -7.87 -7.14 -27.88
N ILE A 216 -7.41 -6.14 -27.12
CA ILE A 216 -6.57 -5.05 -27.63
C ILE A 216 -5.16 -5.59 -27.92
N SER A 217 -4.70 -5.43 -29.15
CA SER A 217 -3.35 -5.82 -29.55
C SER A 217 -2.29 -4.93 -28.87
N LEU A 218 -1.41 -5.55 -28.10
CA LEU A 218 -0.25 -4.89 -27.50
C LEU A 218 0.75 -4.46 -28.59
N PRO A 219 1.42 -3.31 -28.41
CA PRO A 219 2.39 -2.83 -29.39
C PRO A 219 3.66 -3.70 -29.35
N GLN A 220 4.16 -4.12 -30.52
CA GLN A 220 5.10 -5.25 -30.65
C GLN A 220 6.58 -4.93 -30.42
N HIS A 221 6.95 -3.68 -30.15
CA HIS A 221 8.36 -3.30 -29.95
C HIS A 221 8.83 -3.61 -28.52
N ASP A 222 10.13 -3.89 -28.38
CA ASP A 222 10.76 -4.26 -27.12
C ASP A 222 10.87 -3.09 -26.13
N SER A 223 10.97 -1.86 -26.63
CA SER A 223 11.04 -0.65 -25.81
C SER A 223 10.61 0.59 -26.56
N TYR A 224 10.15 1.61 -25.83
CA TYR A 224 9.68 2.88 -26.36
C TYR A 224 10.33 4.06 -25.63
N THR A 225 10.75 5.07 -26.40
CA THR A 225 11.29 6.34 -25.88
C THR A 225 10.27 7.43 -26.15
N LEU A 226 9.18 7.44 -25.38
CA LEU A 226 7.99 8.26 -25.63
C LEU A 226 8.26 9.78 -25.54
N GLU A 227 9.29 10.18 -24.78
CA GLU A 227 9.74 11.57 -24.64
C GLU A 227 10.17 12.21 -25.96
N GLN A 228 10.62 11.42 -26.94
CA GLN A 228 11.04 11.90 -28.26
C GLN A 228 9.86 12.24 -29.20
N GLY A 229 8.62 12.10 -28.71
CA GLY A 229 7.40 12.38 -29.47
C GLY A 229 7.05 11.28 -30.47
N TYR A 230 6.00 11.52 -31.24
CA TYR A 230 5.44 10.54 -32.19
C TYR A 230 5.10 11.16 -33.56
N GLN A 231 5.42 12.45 -33.76
CA GLN A 231 5.15 13.18 -35.00
C GLN A 231 6.47 13.59 -35.64
N PHE A 232 6.44 13.73 -36.96
CA PHE A 232 7.56 14.26 -37.71
C PHE A 232 7.87 15.69 -37.26
N ASP A 233 9.05 15.91 -36.70
CA ASP A 233 9.57 17.22 -36.33
C ASP A 233 10.73 17.61 -37.24
N GLN A 234 10.50 18.63 -38.07
CA GLN A 234 11.49 19.16 -39.00
C GLN A 234 12.72 19.71 -38.28
N GLY A 235 12.57 20.37 -37.12
CA GLY A 235 13.69 20.90 -36.35
C GLY A 235 14.60 19.80 -35.82
N ILE A 236 14.02 18.70 -35.33
CA ILE A 236 14.78 17.53 -34.87
C ILE A 236 15.55 16.91 -36.03
N ILE A 237 14.92 16.67 -37.19
CA ILE A 237 15.62 16.12 -38.35
C ILE A 237 16.76 17.03 -38.81
N VAL A 238 16.52 18.35 -38.90
CA VAL A 238 17.55 19.32 -39.31
C VAL A 238 18.76 19.28 -38.37
N SER A 239 18.53 19.23 -37.05
CA SER A 239 19.63 19.15 -36.07
C SER A 239 20.39 17.82 -36.14
N ARG A 240 19.71 16.71 -36.44
CA ARG A 240 20.33 15.38 -36.62
C ARG A 240 21.15 15.25 -37.91
N ILE A 241 20.79 15.97 -38.98
CA ILE A 241 21.54 15.96 -40.25
C ILE A 241 22.74 16.90 -40.21
N GLN A 242 22.74 17.90 -39.34
CA GLN A 242 23.81 18.91 -39.26
C GLN A 242 25.24 18.34 -39.08
N PRO A 243 25.48 17.28 -38.29
CA PRO A 243 26.78 16.62 -38.18
C PRO A 243 27.28 15.98 -39.48
N ALA A 244 26.38 15.60 -40.40
CA ALA A 244 26.72 14.98 -41.68
C ALA A 244 27.17 16.00 -42.75
N GLN A 245 27.41 17.26 -42.40
CA GLN A 245 27.85 18.28 -43.36
C GLN A 245 29.27 18.02 -43.88
N LEU A 246 29.43 18.00 -45.20
CA LEU A 246 30.72 17.83 -45.85
C LEU A 246 31.54 19.13 -45.84
N THR A 247 32.84 19.03 -45.57
CA THR A 247 33.77 20.17 -45.62
C THR A 247 34.09 20.60 -47.06
N LEU A 248 34.18 19.63 -47.97
CA LEU A 248 34.39 19.83 -49.40
C LEU A 248 33.03 19.96 -50.10
N THR A 249 32.77 21.11 -50.73
CA THR A 249 31.53 21.38 -51.47
C THR A 249 31.85 21.90 -52.88
N PRO A 250 30.90 21.87 -53.83
CA PRO A 250 31.14 22.36 -55.20
C PRO A 250 31.67 23.80 -55.26
N GLU A 251 31.30 24.65 -54.30
CA GLU A 251 31.77 26.04 -54.21
C GLU A 251 33.27 26.16 -53.91
N SER A 252 33.91 25.10 -53.42
CA SER A 252 35.36 25.06 -53.23
C SER A 252 36.13 25.16 -54.55
N ASN A 253 35.49 24.83 -55.68
CA ASN A 253 36.10 24.85 -57.01
C ASN A 253 35.81 26.14 -57.79
N ILE A 254 35.19 27.15 -57.17
CA ILE A 254 34.84 28.41 -57.84
C ILE A 254 36.08 29.30 -57.95
N SER A 255 36.29 29.88 -59.14
CA SER A 255 37.36 30.85 -59.38
C SER A 255 36.99 32.27 -58.92
N ARG A 256 38.02 33.05 -58.62
CA ARG A 256 37.90 34.47 -58.27
C ARG A 256 37.54 35.28 -59.51
N GLN A 257 36.58 36.19 -59.38
CA GLN A 257 36.16 37.05 -60.48
C GLN A 257 37.17 38.19 -60.73
N PRO A 258 37.22 38.75 -61.96
CA PRO A 258 38.00 39.95 -62.24
C PRO A 258 37.62 41.08 -61.28
N TYR A 259 38.61 41.78 -60.72
CA TYR A 259 38.43 42.90 -59.77
C TYR A 259 37.84 42.56 -58.39
N GLU A 260 37.58 41.29 -58.09
CA GLU A 260 37.10 40.86 -56.77
C GLU A 260 38.26 40.87 -55.76
N THR A 261 38.07 41.37 -54.54
CA THR A 261 39.07 41.24 -53.46
C THR A 261 39.02 39.86 -52.80
N THR A 262 40.10 39.43 -52.14
CA THR A 262 40.13 38.15 -51.41
C THR A 262 39.02 38.04 -50.35
N LYS A 263 38.67 39.15 -49.69
CA LYS A 263 37.57 39.21 -48.72
C LYS A 263 36.21 39.00 -49.40
N GLN A 264 35.98 39.67 -50.54
CA GLN A 264 34.75 39.51 -51.32
C GLN A 264 34.60 38.07 -51.86
N PHE A 265 35.69 37.48 -52.35
CA PHE A 265 35.72 36.09 -52.82
C PHE A 265 35.33 35.08 -51.73
N LYS A 266 35.96 35.17 -50.55
CA LYS A 266 35.63 34.30 -49.41
C LYS A 266 34.18 34.50 -48.95
N SER A 267 33.71 35.74 -48.91
CA SER A 267 32.32 36.07 -48.55
C SER A 267 31.32 35.45 -49.53
N ARG A 268 31.56 35.62 -50.84
CA ARG A 268 30.74 35.05 -51.91
C ARG A 268 30.66 33.53 -51.84
N CYS A 269 31.79 32.85 -51.65
CA CYS A 269 31.83 31.39 -51.51
C CYS A 269 31.07 30.92 -50.26
N SER A 270 31.23 31.61 -49.13
CA SER A 270 30.51 31.29 -47.89
C SER A 270 28.99 31.48 -48.02
N ILE A 271 28.56 32.58 -48.63
CA ILE A 271 27.15 32.88 -48.88
C ILE A 271 26.53 31.83 -49.81
N LEU A 272 27.21 31.51 -50.91
CA LEU A 272 26.70 30.53 -51.88
C LEU A 272 26.62 29.13 -51.26
N ARG A 273 27.67 28.70 -50.54
CA ARG A 273 27.68 27.43 -49.80
C ARG A 273 26.52 27.36 -48.80
N LYS A 274 26.30 28.41 -48.01
CA LYS A 274 25.20 28.45 -47.04
C LYS A 274 23.83 28.40 -47.72
N LYS A 275 23.66 29.14 -48.82
CA LYS A 275 22.41 29.17 -49.60
C LYS A 275 22.09 27.80 -50.18
N ASN A 276 23.05 27.16 -50.85
CA ASN A 276 22.85 25.85 -51.46
C ASN A 276 22.65 24.75 -50.41
N ARG A 277 23.41 24.76 -49.31
CA ARG A 277 23.20 23.84 -48.18
C ARG A 277 21.79 23.92 -47.61
N ASN A 278 21.30 25.13 -47.35
CA ASN A 278 19.93 25.30 -46.85
C ASN A 278 18.91 24.80 -47.88
N LYS A 279 19.09 25.13 -49.17
CA LYS A 279 18.19 24.67 -50.24
C LYS A 279 18.09 23.14 -50.32
N VAL A 280 19.23 22.44 -50.38
CA VAL A 280 19.22 20.96 -50.49
C VAL A 280 18.73 20.29 -49.21
N ARG A 281 19.02 20.87 -48.04
CA ARG A 281 18.51 20.38 -46.75
C ARG A 281 17.00 20.53 -46.67
N ASP A 282 16.47 21.72 -46.96
CA ASP A 282 15.05 22.01 -46.82
C ASP A 282 14.23 21.16 -47.82
N TRP A 283 14.76 20.96 -49.04
CA TRP A 283 14.22 20.00 -49.99
C TRP A 283 14.24 18.56 -49.44
N PHE A 284 15.40 18.08 -48.98
CA PHE A 284 15.56 16.73 -48.45
C PHE A 284 14.60 16.46 -47.27
N VAL A 285 14.47 17.41 -46.35
CA VAL A 285 13.54 17.31 -45.22
C VAL A 285 12.08 17.33 -45.67
N SER A 286 11.74 18.10 -46.71
CA SER A 286 10.40 18.09 -47.30
C SER A 286 10.05 16.72 -47.91
N GLU A 287 11.00 16.08 -48.59
CA GLU A 287 10.81 14.73 -49.13
C GLU A 287 10.74 13.67 -48.04
N LEU A 288 11.50 13.81 -46.96
CA LEU A 288 11.35 12.93 -45.80
C LEU A 288 9.97 13.09 -45.15
N ARG A 289 9.47 14.33 -45.08
CA ARG A 289 8.15 14.62 -44.54
C ARG A 289 7.03 13.99 -45.37
N SER A 290 7.16 13.94 -46.70
CA SER A 290 6.16 13.32 -47.57
C SER A 290 6.12 11.80 -47.44
N GLN A 291 7.24 11.18 -47.03
CA GLN A 291 7.31 9.74 -46.77
C GLN A 291 6.72 9.33 -45.41
N TRP A 292 6.47 10.28 -44.51
CA TRP A 292 5.85 10.01 -43.21
C TRP A 292 4.33 9.78 -43.37
N PRO A 293 3.72 8.76 -42.76
CA PRO A 293 4.27 7.81 -41.78
C PRO A 293 4.84 6.53 -42.42
N ALA A 294 6.14 6.28 -42.20
CA ALA A 294 6.82 5.05 -42.59
C ALA A 294 7.81 4.64 -41.50
N ARG A 295 8.10 3.33 -41.39
CA ARG A 295 9.04 2.78 -40.40
C ARG A 295 10.49 3.23 -40.65
N SER A 296 10.85 3.41 -41.91
CA SER A 296 12.16 3.85 -42.36
C SER A 296 11.98 4.75 -43.56
N ALA A 297 12.78 5.80 -43.65
CA ALA A 297 12.83 6.65 -44.82
C ALA A 297 13.63 5.97 -45.95
N THR A 298 13.18 6.21 -47.16
CA THR A 298 13.91 5.90 -48.39
C THR A 298 14.68 7.13 -48.86
N LEU A 299 15.86 6.91 -49.43
CA LEU A 299 16.68 8.01 -49.93
C LEU A 299 15.93 8.75 -51.05
N PRO A 300 15.62 10.04 -50.89
CA PRO A 300 14.96 10.81 -51.93
C PRO A 300 15.86 10.88 -53.17
N SER A 301 15.32 10.49 -54.33
CA SER A 301 16.05 10.53 -55.60
C SER A 301 15.90 11.90 -56.25
N THR A 302 16.90 12.78 -56.10
CA THR A 302 17.02 13.98 -56.96
C THR A 302 18.09 13.81 -58.00
N GLN A 303 17.72 14.12 -59.24
CA GLN A 303 18.66 14.34 -60.34
C GLN A 303 19.07 15.82 -60.49
N ASP A 304 18.40 16.73 -59.77
CA ASP A 304 18.63 18.17 -59.86
C ASP A 304 19.95 18.62 -59.22
N ASN A 305 20.52 19.69 -59.77
CA ASN A 305 21.74 20.32 -59.30
C ASN A 305 21.36 21.57 -58.46
N PRO A 306 21.71 21.66 -57.17
CA PRO A 306 22.67 20.85 -56.42
C PRO A 306 22.09 19.58 -55.78
N ARG A 307 22.88 18.51 -55.70
CA ARG A 307 22.46 17.24 -55.07
C ARG A 307 22.71 17.27 -53.57
N PHE A 308 21.93 16.50 -52.80
CA PHE A 308 22.14 16.38 -51.35
C PHE A 308 23.53 15.79 -51.01
N SER A 309 23.99 14.80 -51.79
CA SER A 309 25.31 14.15 -51.65
C SER A 309 26.49 15.10 -51.83
N ASP A 310 26.30 16.26 -52.48
CA ASP A 310 27.37 17.22 -52.72
C ASP A 310 27.68 18.06 -51.46
N TYR A 311 26.77 18.06 -50.48
CA TYR A 311 26.84 18.90 -49.29
C TYR A 311 26.76 18.12 -47.98
N PHE A 312 26.19 16.91 -48.01
CA PHE A 312 25.97 16.07 -46.85
C PHE A 312 26.38 14.62 -47.15
N ASP A 313 26.92 13.94 -46.14
CA ASP A 313 27.10 12.49 -46.17
C ASP A 313 25.72 11.81 -46.13
N THR A 314 25.33 11.20 -47.24
CA THR A 314 24.04 10.54 -47.40
C THR A 314 23.86 9.39 -46.42
N TRP A 315 24.91 8.64 -46.13
CA TRP A 315 24.83 7.45 -45.29
C TRP A 315 24.63 7.86 -43.84
N GLN A 316 25.48 8.76 -43.32
CA GLN A 316 25.38 9.27 -41.96
C GLN A 316 24.05 10.01 -41.72
N ALA A 317 23.60 10.79 -42.70
CA ALA A 317 22.32 11.49 -42.62
C ALA A 317 21.13 10.50 -42.60
N MET A 318 21.10 9.52 -43.50
CA MET A 318 20.00 8.54 -43.56
C MET A 318 19.97 7.62 -42.35
N GLU A 319 21.13 7.22 -41.80
CA GLU A 319 21.19 6.45 -40.56
C GLU A 319 20.53 7.21 -39.41
N SER A 320 20.91 8.48 -39.22
CA SER A 320 20.36 9.34 -38.17
C SER A 320 18.85 9.59 -38.35
N VAL A 321 18.40 9.79 -39.60
CA VAL A 321 16.98 9.95 -39.93
C VAL A 321 16.20 8.67 -39.67
N ASN A 322 16.71 7.52 -40.10
CA ASN A 322 16.04 6.23 -39.91
C ASN A 322 15.88 5.85 -38.45
N GLN A 323 16.86 6.18 -37.61
CA GLN A 323 16.73 6.04 -36.15
C GLN A 323 15.53 6.83 -35.61
N MET A 324 15.37 8.09 -36.03
CA MET A 324 14.24 8.92 -35.60
C MET A 324 12.90 8.45 -36.17
N PHE A 325 12.85 8.06 -37.45
CA PHE A 325 11.65 7.50 -38.08
C PHE A 325 11.18 6.25 -37.33
N TYR A 326 12.12 5.38 -36.96
CA TYR A 326 11.81 4.18 -36.17
C TYR A 326 11.19 4.55 -34.82
N VAL A 327 11.80 5.47 -34.07
CA VAL A 327 11.29 5.92 -32.76
C VAL A 327 9.91 6.55 -32.89
N TRP A 328 9.71 7.47 -33.83
CA TRP A 328 8.40 8.09 -34.03
C TRP A 328 7.35 7.08 -34.46
N PHE A 329 7.71 6.11 -35.31
CA PHE A 329 6.78 5.09 -35.79
C PHE A 329 6.35 4.18 -34.65
N SER A 330 7.29 3.69 -33.82
CA SER A 330 6.97 2.89 -32.63
C SER A 330 6.13 3.68 -31.63
N ASN A 331 6.43 4.95 -31.42
CA ASN A 331 5.70 5.83 -30.52
C ASN A 331 4.28 6.16 -31.05
N CYS A 332 4.12 6.29 -32.37
CA CYS A 332 2.82 6.48 -33.01
C CYS A 332 1.94 5.22 -32.86
N ALA A 333 2.51 4.02 -33.05
CA ALA A 333 1.82 2.77 -32.78
C ALA A 333 1.40 2.63 -31.31
N PHE A 334 2.30 2.99 -30.37
CA PHE A 334 1.97 3.01 -28.94
C PHE A 334 0.83 3.99 -28.62
N ARG A 335 0.82 5.17 -29.25
CA ARG A 335 -0.26 6.14 -29.08
C ARG A 335 -1.60 5.60 -29.60
N GLY A 336 -1.61 4.95 -30.76
CA GLY A 336 -2.81 4.30 -31.31
C GLY A 336 -3.34 3.19 -30.39
N TYR A 337 -2.45 2.45 -29.74
CA TYR A 337 -2.81 1.50 -28.68
C TYR A 337 -3.50 2.18 -27.49
N LEU A 338 -2.97 3.30 -26.98
CA LEU A 338 -3.62 4.06 -25.91
C LEU A 338 -4.96 4.66 -26.33
N GLU A 339 -5.09 5.11 -27.58
CA GLU A 339 -6.34 5.60 -28.15
C GLU A 339 -7.40 4.49 -28.17
N THR A 340 -7.00 3.27 -28.51
CA THR A 340 -7.89 2.10 -28.50
C THR A 340 -8.39 1.80 -27.09
N ILE A 341 -7.50 1.80 -26.08
CA ILE A 341 -7.89 1.63 -24.66
C ILE A 341 -8.89 2.72 -24.25
N ALA A 342 -8.57 3.99 -24.56
CA ALA A 342 -9.39 5.11 -24.18
C ALA A 342 -10.77 5.08 -24.85
N GLN A 343 -10.84 4.62 -26.10
CA GLN A 343 -12.09 4.39 -26.83
C GLN A 343 -12.91 3.27 -26.19
N VAL A 344 -12.31 2.11 -25.89
CA VAL A 344 -13.04 1.01 -25.25
C VAL A 344 -13.64 1.48 -23.93
N LEU A 345 -12.87 2.19 -23.10
CA LEU A 345 -13.32 2.66 -21.80
C LEU A 345 -14.43 3.73 -21.90
N CYS A 346 -14.38 4.63 -22.88
CA CYS A 346 -15.38 5.69 -23.02
C CYS A 346 -16.75 5.20 -23.48
N HIS A 347 -16.81 4.01 -24.12
CA HIS A 347 -18.07 3.39 -24.53
C HIS A 347 -18.71 2.53 -23.42
N GLN A 348 -17.99 2.28 -22.32
CA GLN A 348 -18.52 1.47 -21.23
C GLN A 348 -19.63 2.21 -20.44
N PRO A 349 -20.62 1.46 -19.91
CA PRO A 349 -21.63 2.03 -19.04
C PRO A 349 -20.99 2.53 -17.73
N VAL A 350 -21.28 3.78 -17.38
CA VAL A 350 -20.79 4.42 -16.16
C VAL A 350 -21.66 3.99 -14.98
N HIS A 351 -21.03 3.50 -13.92
CA HIS A 351 -21.68 3.16 -12.67
C HIS A 351 -21.11 4.04 -11.55
N SER A 352 -21.99 4.69 -10.78
CA SER A 352 -21.52 5.50 -9.65
C SER A 352 -20.93 4.60 -8.56
N VAL A 353 -19.73 4.96 -8.10
CA VAL A 353 -19.05 4.31 -6.98
C VAL A 353 -18.85 5.36 -5.90
N GLU A 354 -19.69 5.29 -4.87
CA GLU A 354 -19.61 6.16 -3.71
C GLU A 354 -19.34 5.32 -2.46
N MET A 355 -18.41 5.79 -1.64
CA MET A 355 -18.15 5.22 -0.32
C MET A 355 -19.25 5.74 0.61
N SER A 356 -20.06 4.82 1.16
CA SER A 356 -21.02 5.20 2.19
C SER A 356 -20.27 5.73 3.41
N ALA A 357 -20.72 6.87 3.95
CA ALA A 357 -20.19 7.40 5.19
C ALA A 357 -20.30 6.33 6.29
N MET A 358 -19.16 5.78 6.71
CA MET A 358 -19.13 4.88 7.84
C MET A 358 -19.41 5.71 9.09
N ARG A 359 -20.69 5.79 9.48
CA ARG A 359 -21.04 6.27 10.81
C ARG A 359 -20.32 5.36 11.79
N ALA A 360 -19.29 5.89 12.45
CA ALA A 360 -18.75 5.24 13.63
C ALA A 360 -19.97 4.94 14.50
N SER A 361 -20.18 3.65 14.82
CA SER A 361 -21.13 3.34 15.89
C SER A 361 -20.72 4.23 17.05
N PRO A 362 -21.63 5.01 17.66
CA PRO A 362 -21.26 5.78 18.83
C PRO A 362 -20.58 4.78 19.74
N LEU A 363 -19.30 5.02 20.03
CA LEU A 363 -18.63 4.26 21.07
C LEU A 363 -19.63 4.29 22.19
N TYR A 364 -20.12 3.12 22.61
CA TYR A 364 -20.83 3.04 23.86
C TYR A 364 -19.79 3.56 24.85
N ILE A 365 -19.87 4.85 25.17
CA ILE A 365 -19.43 5.37 26.43
C ILE A 365 -20.33 4.58 27.35
N ALA A 366 -19.87 3.39 27.74
CA ALA A 366 -20.44 2.71 28.86
C ALA A 366 -20.41 3.79 29.92
N SER A 367 -21.58 4.32 30.28
CA SER A 367 -21.73 5.29 31.35
C SER A 367 -21.23 4.55 32.58
N SER A 368 -19.92 4.58 32.81
CA SER A 368 -19.29 3.82 33.86
C SER A 368 -19.69 4.53 35.14
N PRO A 369 -20.45 3.87 36.03
CA PRO A 369 -20.68 4.43 37.34
C PRO A 369 -19.33 4.49 38.04
N ARG A 370 -18.82 5.71 38.27
CA ARG A 370 -17.71 6.11 39.13
C ARG A 370 -16.40 5.31 38.98
N GLU A 371 -15.35 5.99 38.50
CA GLU A 371 -13.93 5.65 38.77
C GLU A 371 -13.65 4.15 38.91
N LYS A 372 -13.79 3.38 37.81
CA LYS A 372 -13.27 2.02 37.82
C LYS A 372 -11.75 2.12 37.90
N CYS A 373 -11.18 1.82 39.06
CA CYS A 373 -9.77 1.48 39.18
C CYS A 373 -9.41 0.51 38.04
N GLY A 374 -8.27 0.70 37.38
CA GLY A 374 -7.82 -0.21 36.30
C GLY A 374 -7.40 -1.60 36.78
N PHE A 375 -7.79 -1.98 38.00
CA PHE A 375 -7.68 -3.31 38.58
C PHE A 375 -8.98 -3.63 39.35
N LEU A 376 -9.24 -4.93 39.54
CA LEU A 376 -10.38 -5.41 40.31
C LEU A 376 -9.92 -5.79 41.72
N SER A 377 -10.45 -5.13 42.74
CA SER A 377 -10.28 -5.55 44.13
C SER A 377 -11.22 -6.70 44.49
N VAL A 378 -10.94 -7.38 45.62
CA VAL A 378 -11.85 -8.39 46.16
C VAL A 378 -13.19 -7.77 46.55
N ASP A 379 -13.19 -6.54 47.07
CA ASP A 379 -14.41 -5.82 47.43
C ASP A 379 -15.27 -5.50 46.19
N ASP A 380 -14.63 -5.22 45.05
CA ASP A 380 -15.33 -5.02 43.76
C ASP A 380 -16.00 -6.31 43.25
N LEU A 381 -15.41 -7.48 43.54
CA LEU A 381 -15.96 -8.78 43.16
C LEU A 381 -17.09 -9.23 44.08
N LEU A 382 -16.99 -8.93 45.37
CA LEU A 382 -17.97 -9.33 46.38
C LEU A 382 -19.16 -8.36 46.48
N GLY A 383 -19.05 -7.17 45.90
CA GLY A 383 -20.09 -6.14 45.87
C GLY A 383 -20.30 -5.50 47.25
N PRO A 384 -20.81 -4.24 47.30
CA PRO A 384 -20.96 -3.52 48.56
C PRO A 384 -22.06 -4.09 49.46
N SER A 385 -22.90 -5.00 48.95
CA SER A 385 -23.90 -5.74 49.72
C SER A 385 -24.37 -6.93 48.88
N PRO A 386 -24.63 -8.11 49.46
CA PRO A 386 -25.43 -9.12 48.78
C PRO A 386 -26.77 -8.48 48.37
N PRO A 387 -27.33 -8.81 47.19
CA PRO A 387 -28.66 -8.33 46.84
C PRO A 387 -29.61 -8.70 47.97
N VAL A 388 -30.33 -7.71 48.50
CA VAL A 388 -31.43 -7.94 49.42
C VAL A 388 -32.47 -8.70 48.62
N LEU A 389 -32.41 -10.03 48.70
CA LEU A 389 -33.52 -10.87 48.30
C LEU A 389 -34.59 -10.61 49.35
N ASP A 390 -35.74 -10.08 48.93
CA ASP A 390 -36.98 -10.22 49.71
C ASP A 390 -37.28 -11.72 49.77
N VAL A 391 -36.59 -12.41 50.67
CA VAL A 391 -36.96 -13.75 51.07
C VAL A 391 -38.12 -13.53 52.01
N GLU A 392 -39.35 -13.68 51.51
CA GLU A 392 -40.50 -13.91 52.38
C GLU A 392 -40.08 -14.95 53.40
N GLN A 393 -40.21 -14.64 54.70
CA GLN A 393 -39.94 -15.61 55.75
C GLN A 393 -40.68 -16.90 55.37
N PRO A 394 -39.96 -18.02 55.16
CA PRO A 394 -40.64 -19.24 54.77
C PRO A 394 -41.63 -19.58 55.86
N TYR A 395 -42.93 -19.55 55.51
CA TYR A 395 -44.01 -20.02 56.36
C TYR A 395 -43.79 -21.52 56.60
N LEU A 396 -43.03 -21.83 57.65
CA LEU A 396 -42.62 -23.18 58.04
C LEU A 396 -43.83 -24.08 58.37
N GLU A 397 -45.00 -23.49 58.61
CA GLU A 397 -46.24 -24.20 58.88
C GLU A 397 -46.81 -24.94 57.65
N LYS A 398 -46.43 -24.57 56.42
CA LYS A 398 -46.90 -25.27 55.20
C LYS A 398 -45.94 -26.35 54.67
N LEU A 399 -44.72 -26.45 55.21
CA LEU A 399 -43.71 -27.44 54.80
C LEU A 399 -43.58 -28.62 55.75
N LEU A 400 -44.20 -28.56 56.94
CA LEU A 400 -44.26 -29.69 57.87
C LEU A 400 -45.57 -30.45 57.72
N TYR A 401 -45.82 -30.99 56.52
CA TYR A 401 -46.64 -32.19 56.44
C TYR A 401 -45.76 -33.40 56.69
N SER A 402 -45.76 -33.86 57.94
CA SER A 402 -45.32 -35.19 58.31
C SER A 402 -46.24 -36.19 57.61
N ASN A 403 -45.88 -36.62 56.40
CA ASN A 403 -46.46 -37.80 55.79
C ASN A 403 -45.59 -39.00 56.22
N PRO A 404 -46.06 -39.86 57.12
CA PRO A 404 -45.43 -41.14 57.34
C PRO A 404 -45.87 -42.01 56.17
N ILE A 405 -45.05 -42.14 55.13
CA ILE A 405 -44.96 -43.35 54.29
C ILE A 405 -43.76 -43.16 53.36
N ALA A 406 -42.80 -44.06 53.52
CA ALA A 406 -41.69 -44.28 52.64
C ALA A 406 -42.16 -44.54 51.20
N GLY A 407 -41.39 -44.04 50.23
CA GLY A 407 -41.41 -44.56 48.86
C GLY A 407 -41.65 -43.50 47.78
N ASN A 408 -40.64 -43.34 46.90
CA ASN A 408 -40.73 -42.79 45.54
C ASN A 408 -40.45 -41.30 45.30
N LEU A 409 -39.45 -40.71 45.98
CA LEU A 409 -38.92 -39.38 45.59
C LEU A 409 -38.00 -39.40 44.35
N THR A 410 -37.75 -40.55 43.72
CA THR A 410 -36.84 -40.67 42.56
C THR A 410 -37.53 -40.54 41.20
N ARG A 411 -38.86 -40.56 41.11
CA ARG A 411 -39.59 -40.48 39.82
C ARG A 411 -39.60 -39.08 39.17
N PRO A 412 -39.75 -37.96 39.90
CA PRO A 412 -39.83 -36.63 39.27
C PRO A 412 -38.50 -36.18 38.65
N LEU A 413 -37.38 -36.52 39.31
CA LEU A 413 -36.05 -36.11 38.89
C LEU A 413 -35.56 -36.91 37.68
N VAL A 414 -35.92 -38.20 37.60
CA VAL A 414 -35.68 -39.05 36.41
C VAL A 414 -36.52 -38.58 35.22
N GLN A 415 -37.79 -38.18 35.45
CA GLN A 415 -38.64 -37.62 34.40
C GLN A 415 -38.11 -36.28 33.87
N PHE A 416 -37.61 -35.40 34.75
CA PHE A 416 -37.01 -34.12 34.38
C PHE A 416 -35.72 -34.29 33.56
N VAL A 417 -34.85 -35.21 33.95
CA VAL A 417 -33.60 -35.52 33.21
C VAL A 417 -33.91 -36.17 31.85
N SER A 418 -34.94 -37.03 31.77
CA SER A 418 -35.37 -37.62 30.49
C SER A 418 -36.00 -36.59 29.53
N ALA A 419 -36.69 -35.58 30.06
CA ALA A 419 -37.25 -34.49 29.27
C ALA A 419 -36.15 -33.58 28.68
N LEU A 420 -35.12 -33.27 29.46
CA LEU A 420 -33.94 -32.52 29.00
C LEU A 420 -33.14 -33.27 27.92
N ALA A 421 -32.97 -34.60 28.08
CA ALA A 421 -32.29 -35.43 27.08
C ALA A 421 -33.06 -35.55 25.75
N SER A 422 -34.40 -35.47 25.79
CA SER A 422 -35.24 -35.52 24.59
C SER A 422 -35.27 -34.21 23.78
N GLN A 423 -34.83 -33.08 24.37
CA GLN A 423 -34.83 -31.75 23.74
C GLN A 423 -33.47 -31.33 23.15
N SER A 424 -32.38 -32.06 23.40
CA SER A 424 -31.06 -31.76 22.83
C SER A 424 -30.95 -32.19 21.36
N ARG A 425 -30.66 -31.25 20.45
CA ARG A 425 -30.53 -31.51 18.99
C ARG A 425 -29.09 -31.42 18.47
N SER A 426 -28.09 -31.53 19.34
CA SER A 426 -26.67 -31.41 18.97
C SER A 426 -25.79 -32.42 19.72
N HIS A 427 -24.83 -33.03 19.00
CA HIS A 427 -23.85 -33.97 19.54
C HIS A 427 -22.90 -33.39 20.60
N PHE A 428 -22.90 -32.06 20.77
CA PHE A 428 -22.06 -31.36 21.75
C PHE A 428 -22.65 -31.37 23.17
N GLU A 429 -23.98 -31.49 23.31
CA GLU A 429 -24.68 -31.43 24.61
C GLU A 429 -24.71 -32.79 25.34
N MET A 430 -24.62 -33.93 24.64
CA MET A 430 -24.59 -35.26 25.27
C MET A 430 -23.33 -35.54 26.11
N ARG A 431 -22.24 -34.80 25.88
CA ARG A 431 -20.93 -35.09 26.50
C ARG A 431 -20.83 -34.62 27.95
N TRP A 432 -21.72 -33.73 28.40
CA TRP A 432 -21.74 -33.16 29.74
C TRP A 432 -22.66 -33.88 30.73
N THR A 433 -23.61 -34.69 30.26
CA THR A 433 -24.54 -35.42 31.14
C THR A 433 -24.03 -36.80 31.58
N THR A 434 -22.91 -37.30 31.02
CA THR A 434 -22.46 -38.69 31.23
C THR A 434 -21.08 -38.82 31.91
N ILE A 435 -20.39 -37.73 32.26
CA ILE A 435 -19.02 -37.82 32.83
C ILE A 435 -18.90 -36.97 34.10
N ASN A 436 -19.05 -37.60 35.26
CA ASN A 436 -18.24 -37.46 36.49
C ASN A 436 -19.02 -37.77 37.77
N TRP A 437 -19.22 -39.06 38.04
CA TRP A 437 -19.25 -39.57 39.41
C TRP A 437 -18.44 -40.87 39.44
N GLY A 438 -17.16 -40.76 39.78
CA GLY A 438 -16.29 -41.92 39.97
C GLY A 438 -14.86 -41.70 39.52
N ARG A 439 -14.10 -40.91 40.30
CA ARG A 439 -12.66 -41.11 40.59
C ARG A 439 -12.12 -39.94 41.41
N TYR A 440 -12.32 -40.02 42.73
CA TYR A 440 -11.38 -39.49 43.69
C TYR A 440 -11.09 -40.62 44.69
N SER A 441 -9.96 -41.29 44.52
CA SER A 441 -9.31 -42.05 45.59
C SER A 441 -7.95 -41.41 45.82
N TRP A 442 -7.82 -40.78 46.98
CA TRP A 442 -6.55 -40.36 47.54
C TRP A 442 -5.77 -41.60 47.97
N SER A 443 -4.47 -41.64 47.68
CA SER A 443 -3.51 -42.51 48.37
C SER A 443 -2.37 -41.62 48.89
N THR A 444 -2.20 -41.74 50.21
CA THR A 444 -1.12 -41.26 51.10
C THR A 444 0.25 -41.12 50.49
#